data_AF-G2P6J5-F1
#
_entry.id   AF-G2P6J5-F1
#
_cell.length_a   1.000
_cell.length_b   1.000
_cell.length_c   1.000
_cell.angle_alpha   90.00
_cell.angle_beta   90.00
_cell.angle_gamma   90.00
#
_symmetry.space_group_name_H-M   'P 1'
#
loop_
_entity.id
_entity.type
_entity.pdbx_description
1 polymer ?
#
loop_
_entity_poly.entity_id
_entity_poly.type
_entity_poly.pdbx_seq_one_letter_code
_entity_poly.pdbx_strand_id
1 'polypeptide(L)'
;MNEEATYGVGEGPASNVSVSLHAGNIAAVRARVGKRGFSAYVDAAVQRQIERDNLAELTAAYEAEHGPLSRAEVDTARALLRGDEPASKTAA
;
A
#
# COMPACT_ATOMS: atom_id res chain seq x y z
N MET A 1 -32.43 6.80 -12.21
CA MET A 1 -31.23 7.55 -11.78
C MET A 1 -30.20 6.48 -11.50
N ASN A 2 -29.20 6.34 -12.36
CA ASN A 2 -28.15 5.34 -12.13
C ASN A 2 -27.38 5.82 -10.90
N GLU A 3 -27.49 5.10 -9.78
CA GLU A 3 -26.51 5.21 -8.71
C GLU A 3 -25.14 4.99 -9.38
N GLU A 4 -24.33 6.05 -9.43
CA GLU A 4 -22.90 5.90 -9.72
C GLU A 4 -22.36 4.95 -8.67
N ALA A 5 -22.24 3.68 -9.04
CA ALA A 5 -21.59 2.68 -8.22
C ALA A 5 -20.22 3.24 -7.86
N THR A 6 -20.05 3.65 -6.60
CA THR A 6 -18.80 4.17 -6.09
C THR A 6 -17.92 2.95 -5.86
N TYR A 7 -17.09 2.63 -6.85
CA TYR A 7 -16.13 1.54 -6.76
C TYR A 7 -14.98 1.95 -5.83
N GLY A 8 -14.59 1.05 -4.93
CA GLY A 8 -13.36 1.18 -4.16
C GLY A 8 -12.11 1.06 -5.04
N VAL A 9 -10.93 1.29 -4.44
CA VAL A 9 -9.65 1.17 -5.15
C VAL A 9 -9.47 -0.28 -5.63
N GLY A 10 -9.32 -0.47 -6.95
CA GLY A 10 -9.19 -1.79 -7.58
C GLY A 10 -10.51 -2.52 -7.82
N GLU A 11 -11.66 -1.86 -7.60
CA GLU A 11 -12.98 -2.43 -7.85
C GLU A 11 -13.59 -1.94 -9.17
N GLY A 12 -14.58 -2.67 -9.65
CA GLY A 12 -15.35 -2.32 -10.85
C GLY A 12 -14.80 -2.90 -12.16
N PRO A 13 -15.47 -2.62 -13.29
CA PRO A 13 -15.09 -3.14 -14.58
C PRO A 13 -13.80 -2.45 -15.09
N ALA A 14 -12.92 -3.23 -15.71
CA ALA A 14 -11.73 -2.69 -16.35
C ALA A 14 -12.09 -1.76 -17.52
N SER A 15 -11.43 -0.61 -17.60
CA SER A 15 -11.57 0.36 -18.69
C SER A 15 -10.21 0.62 -19.35
N ASN A 16 -10.21 0.86 -20.66
CA ASN A 16 -8.98 1.15 -21.40
C ASN A 16 -8.61 2.62 -21.23
N VAL A 17 -7.46 2.88 -20.61
CA VAL A 17 -6.87 4.21 -20.46
C VAL A 17 -5.49 4.21 -21.13
N SER A 18 -5.20 5.24 -21.92
CA SER A 18 -3.91 5.39 -22.61
C SER A 18 -3.01 6.35 -21.84
N VAL A 19 -1.79 5.90 -21.51
CA VAL A 19 -0.77 6.69 -20.82
C VAL A 19 0.60 6.44 -21.44
N SER A 20 1.50 7.41 -21.32
CA SER A 20 2.90 7.24 -21.72
C SER A 20 3.71 6.60 -20.59
N LEU A 21 4.52 5.60 -20.94
CA LEU A 21 5.43 4.93 -20.02
C LEU A 21 6.83 4.88 -20.64
N HIS A 22 7.85 4.98 -19.80
CA HIS A 22 9.23 4.80 -20.22
C HIS A 22 9.41 3.40 -20.84
N ALA A 23 10.10 3.33 -21.97
CA ALA A 23 10.34 2.05 -22.67
C ALA A 23 11.01 1.01 -21.77
N GLY A 24 11.91 1.44 -20.87
CA GLY A 24 12.53 0.58 -19.86
C GLY A 24 11.52 -0.06 -18.90
N ASN A 25 10.53 0.70 -18.44
CA ASN A 25 9.47 0.18 -17.56
C ASN A 25 8.61 -0.84 -18.31
N ILE A 26 8.26 -0.54 -19.56
CA ILE A 26 7.50 -1.47 -20.41
C ILE A 26 8.27 -2.79 -20.58
N ALA A 27 9.56 -2.71 -20.89
CA ALA A 27 10.42 -3.88 -21.05
C ALA A 27 10.53 -4.69 -19.75
N ALA A 28 10.76 -4.03 -18.62
CA ALA A 28 10.88 -4.67 -17.31
C ALA A 28 9.61 -5.42 -16.89
N VAL A 29 8.44 -4.81 -17.09
CA VAL A 29 7.16 -5.46 -16.78
C VAL A 29 6.93 -6.65 -17.72
N ARG A 30 7.14 -6.49 -19.03
CA ARG A 30 6.99 -7.59 -19.99
C ARG A 30 7.93 -8.76 -19.70
N ALA A 31 9.16 -8.49 -19.28
CA ALA A 31 10.09 -9.54 -18.86
C ALA A 31 9.60 -10.31 -17.62
N ARG A 32 8.88 -9.63 -16.71
CA ARG A 32 8.35 -10.23 -15.47
C ARG A 32 7.08 -11.04 -15.68
N VAL A 33 6.12 -10.54 -16.46
CA VAL A 33 4.76 -11.13 -16.56
C VAL A 33 4.35 -11.54 -17.99
N GLY A 34 5.25 -11.39 -18.95
CA GLY A 34 4.96 -11.62 -20.36
C GLY A 34 4.00 -10.59 -20.96
N LYS A 35 3.62 -10.80 -22.24
CA LYS A 35 2.74 -9.86 -22.97
C LYS A 35 1.30 -9.83 -22.43
N ARG A 36 0.77 -10.99 -22.03
CA ARG A 36 -0.64 -11.14 -21.57
C ARG A 36 -0.86 -10.62 -20.14
N GLY A 37 0.18 -10.62 -19.31
CA GLY A 37 0.09 -10.16 -17.91
C GLY A 37 0.28 -8.66 -17.74
N PHE A 38 0.61 -7.91 -18.80
CA PHE A 38 1.03 -6.51 -18.68
C PHE A 38 -0.03 -5.62 -18.02
N SER A 39 -1.27 -5.64 -18.53
CA SER A 39 -2.34 -4.79 -18.01
C SER A 39 -2.68 -5.14 -16.56
N ALA A 40 -2.81 -6.43 -16.23
CA ALA A 40 -3.08 -6.89 -14.87
C ALA A 40 -1.96 -6.50 -13.89
N TYR A 41 -0.70 -6.54 -14.33
CA TYR A 41 0.41 -6.10 -13.50
C TYR A 41 0.36 -4.60 -13.23
N VAL A 42 0.09 -3.79 -14.26
CA VAL A 42 0.01 -2.32 -14.13
C VAL A 42 -1.17 -1.94 -13.24
N ASP A 43 -2.34 -2.54 -13.45
CA ASP A 43 -3.53 -2.32 -12.64
C ASP A 43 -3.27 -2.60 -11.15
N ALA A 44 -2.75 -3.78 -10.84
CA ALA A 44 -2.38 -4.14 -9.47
C ALA A 44 -1.26 -3.25 -8.90
N ALA A 45 -0.36 -2.72 -9.73
CA ALA A 45 0.68 -1.80 -9.29
C ALA A 45 0.12 -0.42 -8.94
N VAL A 46 -0.83 0.09 -9.73
CA VAL A 46 -1.53 1.34 -9.47
C VAL A 46 -2.35 1.23 -8.19
N GLN A 47 -3.12 0.15 -8.03
CA GLN A 47 -3.86 -0.10 -6.78
C GLN A 47 -2.93 -0.08 -5.56
N ARG A 48 -1.84 -0.84 -5.58
CA ARG A 48 -0.86 -0.84 -4.47
C ARG A 48 -0.27 0.53 -4.20
N GLN A 49 -0.09 1.36 -5.23
CA GLN A 49 0.44 2.71 -5.04
C GLN A 49 -0.59 3.59 -4.32
N ILE A 50 -1.85 3.59 -4.78
CA ILE A 50 -2.93 4.35 -4.14
C ILE A 50 -3.12 3.93 -2.68
N GLU A 51 -3.13 2.62 -2.40
CA GLU A 51 -3.24 2.10 -1.02
C GLU A 51 -2.09 2.60 -0.13
N ARG A 52 -0.87 2.69 -0.68
CA ARG A 52 0.30 3.21 0.06
C ARG A 52 0.21 4.71 0.28
N ASP A 53 -0.28 5.45 -0.71
CA ASP A 53 -0.45 6.90 -0.61
C ASP A 53 -1.52 7.21 0.46
N ASN A 54 -2.66 6.53 0.43
CA ASN A 54 -3.70 6.63 1.46
C ASN A 54 -3.17 6.29 2.87
N LEU A 55 -2.34 5.25 3.00
CA LEU A 55 -1.72 4.89 4.27
C LEU A 55 -0.74 5.97 4.75
N ALA A 56 0.04 6.56 3.85
CA ALA A 56 0.96 7.64 4.17
C ALA A 56 0.20 8.89 4.65
N GLU A 57 -0.91 9.24 4.00
CA GLU A 57 -1.79 10.33 4.43
C GLU A 57 -2.36 10.10 5.83
N LEU A 58 -2.87 8.88 6.09
CA LEU A 58 -3.40 8.53 7.42
C LEU A 58 -2.31 8.59 8.51
N THR A 59 -1.11 8.11 8.19
CA THR A 59 0.04 8.16 9.11
C THR A 59 0.42 9.61 9.40
N ALA A 60 0.52 10.45 8.38
CA ALA A 60 0.84 11.86 8.54
C ALA A 60 -0.21 12.62 9.38
N ALA A 61 -1.50 12.32 9.17
CA ALA A 61 -2.58 12.90 9.97
C ALA A 61 -2.46 12.48 11.46
N TYR A 62 -2.17 11.21 11.74
CA TYR A 62 -1.97 10.73 13.09
C TYR A 62 -0.77 11.41 13.77
N GLU A 63 0.37 11.50 13.08
CA GLU A 63 1.59 12.11 13.62
C GLU A 63 1.44 13.63 13.83
N ALA A 64 0.63 14.30 13.00
CA ALA A 64 0.33 15.72 13.19
C ALA A 64 -0.45 15.99 14.49
N GLU A 65 -1.33 15.07 14.90
CA GLU A 65 -2.14 15.21 16.10
C GLU A 65 -1.42 14.71 17.36
N HIS A 66 -0.66 13.60 17.26
CA HIS A 66 -0.11 12.89 18.43
C HIS A 66 1.42 12.94 18.53
N GLY A 67 2.10 13.44 17.50
CA GLY A 67 3.54 13.31 17.34
C GLY A 67 3.96 11.94 16.76
N PRO A 68 5.22 11.81 16.32
CA PRO A 68 5.74 10.56 15.78
C PRO A 68 5.89 9.49 16.86
N LEU A 69 5.57 8.24 16.51
CA LEU A 69 5.81 7.10 17.40
C LEU A 69 7.30 6.83 17.55
N SER A 70 7.76 6.64 18.79
CA SER A 70 9.14 6.24 19.04
C SER A 70 9.37 4.79 18.60
N ARG A 71 10.63 4.48 18.25
CA ARG A 71 11.01 3.12 17.88
C ARG A 71 10.71 2.10 18.98
N ALA A 72 10.87 2.48 20.25
CA ALA A 72 10.60 1.63 21.40
C ALA A 72 9.10 1.30 21.55
N GLU A 73 8.22 2.27 21.32
CA GLU A 73 6.77 2.07 21.33
C GLU A 73 6.34 1.13 20.20
N VAL A 74 6.87 1.34 18.99
CA VAL A 74 6.60 0.47 17.83
C VAL A 74 7.07 -0.95 18.06
N ASP A 75 8.28 -1.14 18.61
CA ASP A 75 8.83 -2.46 18.86
C ASP A 75 8.07 -3.19 19.99
N THR A 76 7.61 -2.45 21.01
CA THR A 76 6.71 -2.98 22.06
C THR A 76 5.38 -3.43 21.47
N ALA A 77 4.74 -2.60 20.64
CA ALA A 77 3.48 -2.94 19.98
C ALA A 77 3.62 -4.17 19.05
N ARG A 78 4.74 -4.28 18.33
CA ARG A 78 5.04 -5.45 17.47
C ARG A 78 5.23 -6.74 18.27
N ALA A 79 5.87 -6.67 19.43
CA ALA A 79 6.02 -7.81 20.33
C ALA A 79 4.64 -8.31 20.77
N LEU A 80 3.78 -7.40 21.24
CA LEU A 80 2.40 -7.71 21.62
C LEU A 80 1.59 -8.32 20.46
N LEU A 81 1.71 -7.77 19.25
CA LEU A 81 0.99 -8.27 18.06
C LEU A 81 1.40 -9.71 17.70
N ARG A 82 2.67 -10.06 17.88
CA ARG A 82 3.19 -11.42 17.63
C ARG A 82 2.87 -12.41 18.75
N GLY A 83 2.38 -11.92 19.90
CA GLY A 83 2.18 -12.73 21.11
C GLY A 83 3.46 -12.95 21.91
N ASP A 84 4.51 -12.15 21.66
CA ASP A 84 5.70 -12.15 22.50
C ASP A 84 5.35 -11.46 23.85
N GLU A 85 5.71 -12.06 24.99
CA GLU A 85 5.59 -11.34 26.27
C GLU A 85 6.49 -10.09 26.20
N PRO A 86 5.97 -8.90 26.55
CA PRO A 86 6.80 -7.70 26.59
C PRO A 86 7.96 -7.99 27.54
N ALA A 87 9.19 -7.88 27.03
CA ALA A 87 10.40 -8.20 27.78
C ALA A 87 10.29 -7.59 29.17
N SER A 88 10.05 -8.47 30.15
CA SER A 88 9.84 -8.07 31.54
C SER A 88 11.02 -7.20 31.94
N LYS A 89 10.71 -6.01 32.43
CA LYS A 89 11.65 -5.01 32.89
C LYS A 89 12.41 -5.60 34.10
N THR A 90 13.44 -6.41 33.86
CA THR A 90 14.35 -6.85 34.90
C THR A 90 15.49 -5.85 34.94
N ALA A 91 15.30 -4.80 35.73
CA ALA A 91 16.38 -4.00 36.28
C ALA A 91 16.38 -4.25 37.80
N ALA A 92 17.40 -4.94 38.27
CA ALA A 92 17.80 -5.01 39.67
C ALA A 92 18.97 -4.05 39.89
#